data_AF-A0A2G8SQH9-F1
#
_entry.id   AF-A0A2G8SQH9-F1
#
_cell.length_a   1.000
_cell.length_b   1.000
_cell.length_c   1.000
_cell.angle_alpha   90.00
_cell.angle_beta   90.00
_cell.angle_gamma   90.00
#
_symmetry.space_group_name_H-M   'P 1'
#
loop_
_entity.id
_entity.type
_entity.pdbx_description
1 polymer ?
#
loop_
_entity_poly.entity_id
_entity_poly.type
_entity_poly.pdbx_seq_one_letter_code
_entity_poly.pdbx_strand_id
1 'polypeptide(L)'
;MNNIMMDPTPVLSDIPHPTHSYKSYDFKHSISPRTRTSHPTKYFFIDFGFSWRLPSDDPFPRVGLDVGADKSVPEYEDRQGRHDPFKVDIYCLGNTIRQYFMDKSHSLEFLRPIITEMVQQDPAQRPSIDKAFEQFEQLRASVSPWTLRSRMVYEDELPLGRLYRGCRHAVRTAFWMATGKPALPNPDA
;
A
#
# COMPACT_ATOMS: atom_id res chain seq x y z
N MET A 1 1.78 10.25 -1.38
CA MET A 1 1.09 9.09 -1.96
C MET A 1 -0.21 9.60 -2.56
N ASN A 2 -0.12 10.19 -3.77
CA ASN A 2 -1.29 10.74 -4.47
C ASN A 2 -1.70 9.88 -5.67
N ASN A 3 -0.94 8.82 -5.99
CA ASN A 3 -1.10 8.03 -7.21
C ASN A 3 -1.66 6.62 -6.94
N ILE A 4 -2.10 6.35 -5.70
CA ILE A 4 -2.79 5.11 -5.33
C ILE A 4 -4.12 5.49 -4.70
N MET A 5 -5.22 5.05 -5.31
CA MET A 5 -6.57 5.32 -4.87
C MET A 5 -7.26 4.02 -4.44
N MET A 6 -8.07 4.09 -3.40
CA MET A 6 -8.89 2.97 -2.92
C MET A 6 -10.34 3.18 -3.36
N ASP A 7 -11.01 2.13 -3.82
CA ASP A 7 -12.47 2.17 -4.00
C ASP A 7 -13.17 2.28 -2.63
N PRO A 8 -13.87 3.39 -2.34
CA PRO A 8 -14.52 3.54 -1.05
C PRO A 8 -15.84 2.76 -0.94
N THR A 9 -16.42 2.32 -2.06
CA THR A 9 -17.80 1.82 -2.15
C THR A 9 -18.07 0.64 -1.21
N PRO A 10 -17.19 -0.39 -1.12
CA PRO A 10 -17.43 -1.50 -0.18
C PRO A 10 -17.27 -1.09 1.28
N VAL A 11 -16.36 -0.14 1.55
CA VAL A 11 -15.91 0.20 2.90
C VAL A 11 -16.83 1.22 3.55
N LEU A 12 -17.48 2.08 2.78
CA LEU A 12 -18.42 3.07 3.30
C LEU A 12 -19.85 2.52 3.34
N SER A 13 -20.65 3.04 4.26
CA SER A 13 -22.06 2.69 4.33
C SER A 13 -22.86 3.20 3.13
N ASP A 14 -22.40 4.31 2.53
CA ASP A 14 -23.02 5.01 1.40
C ASP A 14 -22.00 5.93 0.71
N ILE A 15 -22.36 6.53 -0.41
CA ILE A 15 -21.57 7.54 -1.13
C ILE A 15 -21.50 8.82 -0.27
N PRO A 16 -20.29 9.29 0.06
CA PRO A 16 -20.12 10.50 0.85
C PRO A 16 -20.43 11.78 0.09
N HIS A 17 -20.92 12.78 0.83
CA HIS A 17 -20.97 14.14 0.34
C HIS A 17 -19.54 14.64 0.02
N PRO A 18 -19.30 15.29 -1.13
CA PRO A 18 -17.95 15.68 -1.57
C PRO A 18 -17.17 16.53 -0.58
N THR A 19 -17.86 17.40 0.18
CA THR A 19 -17.24 18.26 1.19
C THR A 19 -17.44 17.78 2.63
N HIS A 20 -18.35 16.83 2.86
CA HIS A 20 -18.71 16.34 4.19
C HIS A 20 -18.68 14.81 4.20
N SER A 21 -17.47 14.24 4.22
CA SER A 21 -17.23 12.80 4.08
C SER A 21 -17.88 11.91 5.16
N TYR A 22 -18.34 12.51 6.25
CA TYR A 22 -19.07 11.84 7.33
C TYR A 22 -20.60 11.86 7.13
N LYS A 23 -21.11 12.41 6.03
CA LYS A 23 -22.55 12.52 5.69
C LYS A 23 -22.86 11.90 4.34
N SER A 24 -24.08 11.38 4.20
CA SER A 24 -24.64 11.00 2.90
C SER A 24 -24.65 12.19 1.94
N TYR A 25 -24.66 11.91 0.64
CA TYR A 25 -24.69 12.94 -0.41
C TYR A 25 -25.85 13.94 -0.25
N ASP A 26 -26.98 13.51 0.32
CA ASP A 26 -28.15 14.35 0.58
C ASP A 26 -28.22 14.90 2.02
N PHE A 27 -27.15 14.77 2.80
CA PHE A 27 -27.01 15.18 4.21
C PHE A 27 -27.91 14.49 5.24
N LYS A 28 -28.75 13.52 4.84
CA LYS A 28 -29.75 12.92 5.74
C LYS A 28 -29.18 12.03 6.82
N HIS A 29 -28.09 11.30 6.57
CA HIS A 29 -27.53 10.39 7.58
C HIS A 29 -26.01 10.43 7.66
N SER A 30 -25.49 9.90 8.76
CA SER A 30 -24.07 9.73 8.98
C SER A 30 -23.54 8.55 8.18
N ILE A 31 -22.31 8.66 7.67
CA ILE A 31 -21.61 7.56 7.03
C ILE A 31 -20.75 6.85 8.06
N SER A 32 -20.87 5.53 8.09
CA SER A 32 -20.08 4.67 8.97
C SER A 32 -19.05 3.89 8.16
N PRO A 33 -17.77 3.91 8.56
CA PRO A 33 -16.74 3.10 7.93
C PRO A 33 -16.85 1.65 8.40
N ARG A 34 -16.77 0.74 7.45
CA ARG A 34 -16.60 -0.69 7.64
C ARG A 34 -15.11 -1.03 7.51
N THR A 35 -14.78 -2.30 7.65
CA THR A 35 -13.38 -2.73 7.71
C THR A 35 -13.05 -3.54 6.48
N ARG A 36 -11.82 -3.43 5.98
CA ARG A 36 -11.36 -4.17 4.80
C ARG A 36 -11.44 -5.70 4.98
N THR A 37 -11.37 -6.20 6.21
CA THR A 37 -11.59 -7.62 6.52
C THR A 37 -13.04 -8.06 6.30
N SER A 38 -14.02 -7.18 6.57
CA SER A 38 -15.43 -7.49 6.37
C SER A 38 -15.92 -7.15 4.97
N HIS A 39 -15.37 -6.07 4.38
CA HIS A 39 -15.71 -5.54 3.07
C HIS A 39 -14.39 -5.27 2.33
N PRO A 40 -13.80 -6.30 1.71
CA PRO A 40 -12.58 -6.14 0.92
C PRO A 40 -12.82 -5.16 -0.23
N THR A 41 -11.77 -4.45 -0.62
CA THR A 41 -11.86 -3.38 -1.62
C THR A 41 -10.68 -3.41 -2.58
N LYS A 42 -10.85 -2.73 -3.72
CA LYS A 42 -9.87 -2.62 -4.79
C LYS A 42 -9.03 -1.35 -4.62
N TYR A 43 -7.78 -1.43 -5.06
CA TYR A 43 -6.84 -0.32 -5.13
C TYR A 43 -6.41 -0.14 -6.56
N PHE A 44 -6.22 1.11 -6.98
CA PHE A 44 -5.88 1.48 -8.34
C PHE A 44 -4.68 2.40 -8.34
N PHE A 45 -3.76 2.16 -9.27
CA PHE A 45 -2.82 3.19 -9.70
C PHE A 45 -3.57 4.22 -10.54
N ILE A 46 -3.35 5.49 -10.23
CA ILE A 46 -3.95 6.63 -10.93
C ILE A 46 -2.86 7.61 -11.33
N ASP A 47 -3.27 8.63 -12.09
CA ASP A 47 -2.38 9.71 -12.53
C ASP A 47 -1.19 9.21 -13.37
N PHE A 48 -1.50 8.81 -14.60
CA PHE A 48 -0.54 8.33 -15.60
C PHE A 48 0.07 9.49 -16.41
N GLY A 49 0.03 10.73 -15.90
CA GLY A 49 0.52 11.91 -16.62
C GLY A 49 2.01 11.88 -16.97
N PHE A 50 2.81 11.13 -16.20
CA PHE A 50 4.25 10.90 -16.45
C PHE A 50 4.56 9.48 -16.95
N SER A 51 3.54 8.70 -17.31
CA SER A 51 3.74 7.33 -17.77
C SER A 51 4.07 7.28 -19.26
N TRP A 52 4.92 6.32 -19.62
CA TRP A 52 5.34 6.09 -21.00
C TRP A 52 4.89 4.71 -21.45
N ARG A 53 4.41 4.61 -22.68
CA ARG A 53 4.24 3.31 -23.33
C ARG A 53 5.53 2.96 -24.06
N LEU A 54 6.27 2.02 -23.50
CA LEU A 54 7.52 1.55 -24.07
C LEU A 54 7.26 0.43 -25.09
N PRO A 55 8.06 0.34 -26.17
CA PRO A 55 8.01 -0.78 -27.10
C PRO A 55 8.33 -2.11 -26.40
N SER A 56 7.66 -3.19 -26.77
CA SER A 56 7.86 -4.51 -26.16
C SER A 56 9.15 -5.21 -26.59
N ASP A 57 9.81 -4.70 -27.63
CA ASP A 57 11.04 -5.23 -28.23
C ASP A 57 12.32 -4.58 -27.68
N ASP A 58 12.21 -3.54 -26.84
CA ASP A 58 13.35 -2.96 -26.11
C ASP A 58 13.43 -3.57 -24.70
N PRO A 59 14.38 -4.50 -24.43
CA PRO A 59 14.51 -5.12 -23.13
C PRO A 59 15.10 -4.19 -22.06
N PHE A 60 15.71 -3.06 -22.44
CA PHE A 60 16.42 -2.16 -21.52
C PHE A 60 16.17 -0.68 -21.86
N PRO A 61 14.91 -0.22 -21.82
CA PRO A 61 14.57 1.13 -22.19
C PRO A 61 15.24 2.13 -21.27
N ARG A 62 15.80 3.18 -21.87
CA ARG A 62 16.39 4.32 -21.15
C ARG A 62 15.64 5.57 -21.52
N VAL A 63 14.99 6.22 -20.55
CA VAL A 63 14.17 7.42 -20.76
C VAL A 63 14.66 8.59 -19.92
N GLY A 64 14.42 9.82 -20.40
CA GLY A 64 14.53 10.99 -19.54
C GLY A 64 13.40 10.98 -18.52
N LEU A 65 13.66 11.43 -17.30
CA LEU A 65 12.68 11.43 -16.21
C LEU A 65 12.20 12.85 -15.93
N ASP A 66 10.89 12.99 -15.81
CA ASP A 66 10.28 14.14 -15.14
C ASP A 66 10.23 13.91 -13.63
N VAL A 67 10.20 14.99 -12.85
CA VAL A 67 10.12 14.90 -11.39
C VAL A 67 8.70 14.51 -10.97
N GLY A 68 8.53 13.26 -10.57
CA GLY A 68 7.28 12.72 -10.06
C GLY A 68 6.92 13.15 -8.63
N ALA A 69 5.87 12.53 -8.09
CA ALA A 69 5.37 12.82 -6.75
C ALA A 69 6.37 12.45 -5.63
N ASP A 70 7.10 11.35 -5.80
CA ASP A 70 8.19 10.96 -4.91
C ASP A 70 9.47 11.67 -5.31
N LYS A 71 9.78 12.79 -4.65
CA LYS A 71 10.95 13.61 -4.94
C LYS A 71 12.27 13.00 -4.46
N SER A 72 12.23 11.86 -3.78
CA SER A 72 13.42 11.20 -3.22
C SER A 72 14.04 10.14 -4.13
N VAL A 73 13.56 10.02 -5.36
CA VAL A 73 14.14 9.14 -6.38
C VAL A 73 15.58 9.59 -6.68
N PRO A 74 16.60 8.74 -6.47
CA PRO A 74 18.01 9.10 -6.65
C PRO A 74 18.34 9.59 -8.07
N GLU A 75 17.70 9.00 -9.07
CA GLU A 75 17.93 9.30 -10.49
C GLU A 75 17.59 10.75 -10.88
N TYR A 76 16.78 11.46 -10.08
CA TYR A 76 16.47 12.87 -10.35
C TYR A 76 17.66 13.82 -10.14
N GLU A 77 18.74 13.37 -9.50
CA GLU A 77 19.98 14.14 -9.39
C GLU A 77 20.64 14.33 -10.77
N ASP A 78 20.57 13.33 -11.64
CA ASP A 78 21.04 13.41 -13.02
C ASP A 78 19.89 13.75 -13.98
N ARG A 79 19.60 15.05 -14.09
CA ARG A 79 18.49 15.58 -14.92
C ARG A 79 18.68 15.42 -16.43
N GLN A 80 19.91 15.21 -16.91
CA GLN A 80 20.19 15.00 -18.33
C GLN A 80 20.37 13.52 -18.66
N GLY A 81 20.51 12.68 -17.63
CA GLY A 81 20.63 11.24 -17.74
C GLY A 81 19.40 10.57 -18.32
N ARG A 82 19.65 9.41 -18.93
CA ARG A 82 18.60 8.47 -19.33
C ARG A 82 18.63 7.28 -18.39
N HIS A 83 17.51 7.02 -17.75
CA HIS A 83 17.40 6.08 -16.65
C HIS A 83 16.50 4.90 -17.02
N ASP A 84 16.64 3.79 -16.31
CA ASP A 84 15.71 2.66 -16.45
C ASP A 84 14.41 3.01 -15.71
N PRO A 85 13.28 3.21 -16.43
CA PRO A 85 12.03 3.61 -15.80
C PRO A 85 11.47 2.53 -14.87
N PHE A 86 11.73 1.25 -15.14
CA PHE A 86 11.23 0.15 -14.31
C PHE A 86 11.90 0.16 -12.94
N LYS A 87 13.20 0.49 -12.87
CA LYS A 87 13.89 0.62 -11.57
C LYS A 87 13.40 1.81 -10.77
N VAL A 88 12.98 2.89 -11.43
CA VAL A 88 12.34 4.05 -10.78
C VAL A 88 10.99 3.67 -10.19
N ASP A 89 10.15 2.93 -10.93
CA ASP A 89 8.86 2.45 -10.44
C ASP A 89 9.01 1.53 -9.22
N ILE A 90 10.01 0.62 -9.25
CA ILE A 90 10.34 -0.25 -8.12
C ILE A 90 10.73 0.56 -6.88
N TYR A 91 11.56 1.58 -7.05
CA TYR A 91 11.92 2.48 -5.96
C TYR A 91 10.69 3.21 -5.41
N CYS A 92 9.88 3.82 -6.28
CA CYS A 92 8.69 4.55 -5.88
C CYS A 92 7.70 3.66 -5.11
N LEU A 93 7.48 2.42 -5.56
CA LEU A 93 6.62 1.46 -4.88
C LEU A 93 7.18 1.07 -3.51
N GLY A 94 8.46 0.67 -3.46
CA GLY A 94 9.12 0.30 -2.21
C GLY A 94 9.13 1.45 -1.20
N ASN A 95 9.43 2.65 -1.67
CA ASN A 95 9.50 3.85 -0.85
C ASN A 95 8.12 4.30 -0.35
N THR A 96 7.08 4.12 -1.18
CA THR A 96 5.69 4.33 -0.75
C THR A 96 5.33 3.39 0.41
N ILE A 97 5.68 2.10 0.32
CA ILE A 97 5.44 1.14 1.41
C ILE A 97 6.24 1.53 2.66
N ARG A 98 7.51 1.89 2.49
CA ARG A 98 8.40 2.34 3.57
C ARG A 98 7.82 3.52 4.34
N GLN A 99 7.58 4.64 3.64
CA GLN A 99 7.21 5.91 4.28
C GLN A 99 5.82 5.89 4.91
N TYR A 100 4.85 5.25 4.26
CA TYR A 100 3.45 5.32 4.68
C TYR A 100 3.04 4.21 5.65
N PHE A 101 3.80 3.12 5.70
CA PHE A 101 3.47 1.99 6.57
C PHE A 101 4.60 1.64 7.54
N MET A 102 5.81 1.38 7.06
CA MET A 102 6.90 0.88 7.91
C MET A 102 7.49 1.94 8.84
N ASP A 103 7.70 3.17 8.35
CA ASP A 103 8.22 4.29 9.13
C ASP A 103 7.21 4.82 10.16
N LYS A 104 5.97 4.31 10.14
CA LYS A 104 4.89 4.67 11.05
C LYS A 104 4.51 3.53 12.00
N SER A 105 4.98 2.32 11.74
CA SER A 105 4.53 1.11 12.42
C SER A 105 5.51 -0.04 12.23
N HIS A 106 5.78 -0.78 13.32
CA HIS A 106 6.52 -2.04 13.26
C HIS A 106 5.67 -3.25 12.80
N SER A 107 4.40 -3.04 12.44
CA SER A 107 3.48 -4.15 12.10
C SER A 107 3.80 -4.84 10.77
N LEU A 108 4.59 -4.21 9.90
CA LEU A 108 4.99 -4.76 8.60
C LEU A 108 6.48 -5.07 8.51
N GLU A 109 7.13 -5.31 9.64
CA GLU A 109 8.57 -5.54 9.73
C GLU A 109 9.05 -6.71 8.85
N PHE A 110 8.20 -7.73 8.67
CA PHE A 110 8.51 -8.88 7.80
C PHE A 110 8.72 -8.50 6.33
N LEU A 111 8.21 -7.35 5.87
CA LEU A 111 8.45 -6.83 4.52
C LEU A 111 9.81 -6.12 4.40
N ARG A 112 10.51 -5.83 5.50
CA ARG A 112 11.76 -5.07 5.47
C ARG A 112 12.80 -5.62 4.49
N PRO A 113 13.06 -6.93 4.39
CA PRO A 113 14.08 -7.44 3.47
C PRO A 113 13.85 -6.99 2.03
N ILE A 114 12.62 -7.17 1.51
CA ILE A 114 12.30 -6.77 0.14
C ILE A 114 12.25 -5.25 -0.02
N ILE A 115 11.66 -4.52 0.93
CA ILE A 115 11.54 -3.07 0.82
C ILE A 115 12.91 -2.39 0.82
N THR A 116 13.86 -2.87 1.62
CA THR A 116 15.24 -2.36 1.63
C THR A 116 15.95 -2.60 0.29
N GLU A 117 15.71 -3.73 -0.38
CA GLU A 117 16.23 -4.00 -1.73
C GLU A 117 15.60 -3.07 -2.78
N MET A 118 14.29 -2.83 -2.71
CA MET A 118 13.57 -1.97 -3.66
C MET A 118 13.99 -0.50 -3.57
N VAL A 119 14.38 0.00 -2.39
CA VAL A 119 14.76 1.41 -2.17
C VAL A 119 16.27 1.66 -2.19
N GLN A 120 17.05 0.73 -2.76
CA GLN A 120 18.49 0.92 -2.93
C GLN A 120 18.79 2.17 -3.77
N GLN A 121 19.85 2.89 -3.39
CA GLN A 121 20.25 4.11 -4.11
C GLN A 121 20.71 3.77 -5.53
N ASP A 122 21.58 2.77 -5.65
CA ASP A 122 22.01 2.24 -6.94
C ASP A 122 20.87 1.44 -7.61
N PRO A 123 20.34 1.88 -8.77
CA PRO A 123 19.29 1.17 -9.48
C PRO A 123 19.69 -0.24 -9.92
N ALA A 124 20.98 -0.54 -10.08
CA ALA A 124 21.45 -1.88 -10.42
C ALA A 124 21.22 -2.90 -9.28
N GLN A 125 21.25 -2.44 -8.02
CA GLN A 125 21.03 -3.28 -6.85
C GLN A 125 19.55 -3.55 -6.57
N ARG A 126 18.64 -2.77 -7.17
CA ARG A 126 17.20 -2.99 -7.03
C ARG A 126 16.80 -4.28 -7.76
N PRO A 127 15.85 -5.08 -7.24
CA PRO A 127 15.36 -6.27 -7.91
C PRO A 127 14.61 -5.90 -9.21
N SER A 128 14.28 -6.89 -10.05
CA SER A 128 13.21 -6.73 -11.04
C SER A 128 11.84 -6.84 -10.35
N ILE A 129 10.77 -6.43 -11.02
CA ILE A 129 9.43 -6.53 -10.45
C ILE A 129 9.01 -7.99 -10.22
N ASP A 130 9.38 -8.91 -11.12
CA ASP A 130 9.09 -10.34 -10.97
C ASP A 130 9.79 -10.91 -9.73
N LYS A 131 11.07 -10.60 -9.55
CA LYS A 131 11.84 -11.03 -8.38
C LYS A 131 11.26 -10.43 -7.09
N ALA A 132 10.91 -9.15 -7.11
CA ALA A 132 10.31 -8.48 -5.96
C ALA A 132 8.96 -9.11 -5.58
N PHE A 133 8.13 -9.44 -6.58
CA PHE A 133 6.86 -10.11 -6.38
C PHE A 133 7.03 -11.53 -5.83
N GLU A 134 7.97 -12.30 -6.37
CA GLU A 134 8.30 -13.63 -5.86
C GLU A 134 8.76 -13.58 -4.39
N GLN A 135 9.69 -12.69 -4.06
CA GLN A 135 10.16 -12.49 -2.69
C GLN A 135 9.02 -12.04 -1.75
N PHE A 136 8.13 -11.15 -2.21
CA PHE A 136 6.95 -10.75 -1.47
C PHE A 136 6.03 -11.94 -1.17
N GLU A 137 5.73 -12.77 -2.17
CA GLU A 137 4.89 -13.96 -1.99
C GLU A 137 5.50 -14.96 -1.03
N GLN A 138 6.82 -15.18 -1.10
CA GLN A 138 7.54 -16.02 -0.15
C GLN A 138 7.45 -15.46 1.29
N LEU A 139 7.69 -14.16 1.47
CA LEU A 139 7.57 -13.50 2.78
C LEU A 139 6.14 -13.60 3.31
N ARG A 140 5.14 -13.31 2.47
CA ARG A 140 3.72 -13.42 2.81
C ARG A 140 3.32 -14.85 3.21
N ALA A 141 3.86 -15.87 2.55
CA ALA A 141 3.60 -17.27 2.88
C ALA A 141 4.31 -17.73 4.17
N SER A 142 5.46 -17.13 4.50
CA SER A 142 6.23 -17.46 5.70
C SER A 142 5.65 -16.92 7.02
N VAL A 143 4.82 -15.86 6.96
CA VAL A 143 4.21 -15.29 8.16
C VAL A 143 2.96 -16.06 8.59
N SER A 144 2.76 -16.14 9.91
CA SER A 144 1.61 -16.85 10.45
C SER A 144 0.27 -16.17 10.08
N PRO A 145 -0.85 -16.90 9.99
CA PRO A 145 -2.18 -16.30 9.84
C PRO A 145 -2.53 -15.31 10.94
N TRP A 146 -1.97 -15.47 12.15
CA TRP A 146 -2.14 -14.54 13.26
C TRP A 146 -1.42 -13.21 13.01
N THR A 147 -0.22 -13.26 12.44
CA THR A 147 0.51 -12.08 11.99
C THR A 147 -0.29 -11.32 10.93
N LEU A 148 -0.84 -12.03 9.94
CA LEU A 148 -1.68 -11.42 8.90
C LEU A 148 -2.99 -10.85 9.44
N ARG A 149 -3.52 -11.39 10.54
CA ARG A 149 -4.69 -10.84 11.24
C ARG A 149 -4.34 -9.75 12.25
N SER A 150 -3.06 -9.52 12.55
CA SER A 150 -2.67 -8.56 13.57
C SER A 150 -3.09 -7.15 13.18
N ARG A 151 -3.37 -6.32 14.20
CA ARG A 151 -3.64 -4.90 13.96
C ARG A 151 -2.36 -4.18 13.57
N MET A 152 -2.50 -3.13 12.76
CA MET A 152 -1.46 -2.12 12.63
C MET A 152 -1.33 -1.36 13.95
N VAL A 153 -0.12 -1.29 14.49
CA VAL A 153 0.22 -0.58 15.72
C VAL A 153 1.12 0.57 15.36
N TYR A 154 0.60 1.80 15.46
CA TYR A 154 1.40 2.98 15.16
C TYR A 154 2.25 3.40 16.37
N GLU A 155 3.40 4.00 16.09
CA GLU A 155 4.36 4.42 17.13
C GLU A 155 3.77 5.50 18.05
N ASP A 156 2.90 6.37 17.52
CA ASP A 156 2.28 7.51 18.19
C ASP A 156 0.97 7.18 18.95
N GLU A 157 0.65 5.90 19.14
CA GLU A 157 -0.56 5.51 19.86
C GLU A 157 -0.50 5.78 21.37
N LEU A 158 -1.40 6.64 21.86
CA LEU A 158 -1.62 6.86 23.30
C LEU A 158 -1.88 5.55 24.06
N PRO A 159 -1.34 5.35 25.28
CA PRO A 159 -1.46 4.08 26.01
C PRO A 159 -2.89 3.58 26.22
N LEU A 160 -3.82 4.48 26.62
CA LEU A 160 -5.22 4.10 26.82
C LEU A 160 -5.92 3.75 25.49
N GLY A 161 -5.61 4.52 24.44
CA GLY A 161 -6.12 4.23 23.09
C GLY A 161 -5.60 2.91 22.55
N ARG A 162 -4.33 2.57 22.84
CA ARG A 162 -3.68 1.31 22.49
C ARG A 162 -4.40 0.12 23.15
N LEU A 163 -4.71 0.20 24.45
CA LEU A 163 -5.45 -0.83 25.17
C LEU A 163 -6.86 -1.02 24.59
N TYR A 164 -7.62 0.07 24.43
CA TYR A 164 -8.97 0.02 23.86
C TYR A 164 -9.01 -0.61 22.46
N ARG A 165 -8.10 -0.19 21.57
CA ARG A 165 -7.97 -0.75 20.21
C ARG A 165 -7.56 -2.22 20.26
N GLY A 166 -6.69 -2.61 21.19
CA GLY A 166 -6.29 -3.99 21.42
C GLY A 166 -7.46 -4.89 21.79
N CYS A 167 -8.25 -4.51 22.80
CA CYS A 167 -9.43 -5.26 23.22
C CYS A 167 -10.47 -5.36 22.09
N ARG A 168 -10.79 -4.23 21.43
CA ARG A 168 -11.72 -4.21 20.29
C ARG A 168 -11.23 -5.10 19.14
N HIS A 169 -9.92 -5.11 18.89
CA HIS A 169 -9.32 -5.97 17.87
C HIS A 169 -9.46 -7.45 18.24
N ALA A 170 -9.14 -7.85 19.48
CA ALA A 170 -9.26 -9.23 19.94
C ALA A 170 -10.68 -9.79 19.76
N VAL A 171 -11.70 -9.02 20.18
CA VAL A 171 -13.12 -9.39 20.00
C VAL A 171 -13.48 -9.56 18.53
N ARG A 172 -13.04 -8.63 17.66
CA ARG A 172 -13.30 -8.72 16.21
C ARG A 172 -12.58 -9.91 15.56
N THR A 173 -11.34 -10.16 15.94
CA THR A 173 -10.56 -11.29 15.42
C THR A 173 -11.21 -12.62 15.80
N ALA A 174 -11.70 -12.75 17.04
CA ALA A 174 -12.48 -13.92 17.47
C ALA A 174 -13.75 -14.12 16.61
N PHE A 175 -14.50 -13.04 16.36
CA PHE A 175 -15.68 -13.08 15.48
C PHE A 175 -15.34 -13.52 14.04
N TRP A 176 -14.24 -13.01 13.47
CA TRP A 176 -13.81 -13.40 12.11
C TRP A 176 -13.33 -14.84 12.02
N MET A 177 -12.65 -15.34 13.05
CA MET A 177 -12.28 -16.75 13.11
C MET A 177 -13.52 -17.65 13.22
N ALA A 178 -14.48 -17.30 14.07
CA ALA A 178 -15.72 -18.06 14.24
C ALA A 178 -16.58 -18.07 12.97
N THR A 179 -16.54 -17.00 12.17
CA THR A 179 -17.28 -16.90 10.89
C THR A 179 -16.47 -17.37 9.67
N GLY A 180 -15.28 -17.94 9.89
CA GLY A 180 -14.44 -18.48 8.81
C GLY A 180 -13.87 -17.43 7.84
N LYS A 181 -13.89 -16.13 8.19
CA LYS A 181 -13.34 -15.10 7.31
C LYS A 181 -11.81 -15.18 7.23
N PRO A 182 -11.21 -15.17 6.02
CA PRO A 182 -9.76 -15.23 5.86
C PRO A 182 -9.09 -13.96 6.41
N ALA A 183 -7.80 -14.07 6.74
CA ALA A 183 -7.00 -12.93 7.19
C ALA A 183 -6.87 -11.86 6.09
N LEU A 184 -6.69 -12.32 4.85
CA LEU A 184 -6.58 -11.51 3.64
C LEU A 184 -7.75 -11.86 2.71
N PRO A 185 -8.94 -11.23 2.89
CA PRO A 185 -10.06 -11.43 1.97
C PRO A 185 -9.81 -10.69 0.65
N ASN A 186 -10.18 -11.33 -0.45
CA ASN A 186 -10.15 -10.72 -1.76
C ASN A 186 -11.48 -9.98 -2.03
N PRO A 187 -11.44 -8.82 -2.72
CA PRO A 187 -12.65 -8.18 -3.20
C PRO A 187 -13.35 -9.08 -4.21
N ASP A 188 -14.69 -9.00 -4.27
CA ASP A 188 -15.46 -9.69 -5.30
C ASP A 188 -15.02 -9.22 -6.70
N ALA A 189 -15.07 -10.14 -7.66
CA ALA A 189 -14.62 -9.92 -9.04
C ALA A 189 -15.38 -8.77 -9.70
#